data_AF-A0A286IU74-F1
#
_entry.id   AF-A0A286IU74-F1
#
_cell.length_a   1.000
_cell.length_b   1.000
_cell.length_c   1.000
_cell.angle_alpha   90.00
_cell.angle_beta   90.00
_cell.angle_gamma   90.00
#
_symmetry.space_group_name_H-M   'P 1'
#
loop_
_entity.id
_entity.type
_entity.pdbx_description
1 polymer ?
#
loop_
_entity_poly.entity_id
_entity_poly.type
_entity_poly.pdbx_seq_one_letter_code
_entity_poly.pdbx_strand_id
1 'polypeptide(L)' 'MKASKKTIKKNLRDAIQPIVGEKSNKEIDKLVLKSIKKLSDLIADFMDKTDKKQKKKKIP' A
#
# COMPACT_ATOMS: atom_id res chain seq x y z
N MET A 1 -14.34 -10.69 -8.77
CA MET A 1 -14.61 -10.30 -7.37
C MET A 1 -13.76 -9.09 -7.02
N LYS A 2 -14.35 -7.94 -6.63
CA LYS A 2 -13.56 -6.79 -6.14
C LYS A 2 -13.29 -6.98 -4.66
N ALA A 3 -12.03 -6.89 -4.23
CA ALA A 3 -11.68 -6.98 -2.82
C ALA A 3 -12.33 -5.84 -2.02
N SER A 4 -13.07 -6.19 -0.97
CA SER A 4 -13.70 -5.21 -0.07
C SER A 4 -12.64 -4.49 0.76
N LYS A 5 -12.84 -3.18 1.00
CA LYS A 5 -11.97 -2.35 1.86
C LYS A 5 -11.79 -2.96 3.26
N LYS A 6 -12.83 -3.61 3.79
CA LYS A 6 -12.77 -4.34 5.08
C LYS A 6 -11.80 -5.53 4.98
N THR A 7 -11.86 -6.29 3.90
CA THR A 7 -10.99 -7.46 3.67
C THR A 7 -9.53 -7.04 3.50
N ILE A 8 -9.26 -5.97 2.75
CA ILE A 8 -7.90 -5.45 2.56
C ILE A 8 -7.29 -5.01 3.90
N LYS A 9 -8.06 -4.28 4.73
CA LYS A 9 -7.60 -3.85 6.05
C LYS A 9 -7.30 -5.04 6.96
N LYS A 10 -8.15 -6.08 6.93
CA LYS A 10 -7.95 -7.31 7.71
C LYS A 10 -6.67 -8.03 7.28
N ASN A 11 -6.48 -8.29 5.99
CA ASN A 11 -5.30 -8.99 5.47
C ASN A 11 -4.00 -8.23 5.77
N LEU A 12 -4.01 -6.89 5.68
CA LEU A 12 -2.85 -6.06 6.03
C LEU A 12 -2.54 -6.12 7.53
N ARG A 13 -3.57 -6.11 8.38
CA ARG A 13 -3.39 -6.26 9.84
C ARG A 13 -2.82 -7.63 10.18
N ASP A 14 -3.37 -8.69 9.60
CA ASP A 14 -2.93 -10.08 9.81
C ASP A 14 -1.48 -10.27 9.34
N ALA A 15 -1.05 -9.61 8.26
CA ALA A 15 0.33 -9.66 7.78
C ALA A 15 1.31 -8.83 8.64
N ILE A 16 0.86 -7.72 9.22
CA ILE A 16 1.70 -6.82 10.02
C ILE A 16 1.84 -7.32 11.46
N GLN A 17 0.77 -7.88 12.04
CA GLN A 17 0.74 -8.37 13.43
C GLN A 17 1.91 -9.29 13.83
N PRO A 18 2.29 -10.33 13.04
CA PRO A 18 3.44 -11.18 13.38
C PRO A 18 4.79 -10.44 13.27
N ILE A 19 4.87 -9.36 12.48
CA ILE A 19 6.10 -8.57 12.29
C ILE A 19 6.32 -7.62 13.47
N VAL A 20 5.25 -7.06 14.04
CA VAL A 20 5.35 -6.10 15.14
C VAL A 20 5.32 -6.71 16.53
N GLY A 21 4.95 -7.99 16.66
CA GLY A 21 4.85 -8.67 17.95
C GLY A 21 3.69 -8.18 18.81
N GLU A 22 3.81 -8.32 20.15
CA GLU A 22 2.79 -7.90 21.12
C GLU A 22 2.71 -6.37 21.25
N LYS A 23 2.15 -5.73 20.22
CA LYS A 23 1.77 -4.32 20.28
C LYS A 23 0.29 -4.17 20.56
N SER A 24 -0.04 -3.05 21.20
CA SER A 24 -1.42 -2.59 21.34
C SER A 24 -2.13 -2.57 19.97
N ASN A 25 -3.38 -3.04 19.93
CA ASN A 25 -4.21 -2.99 18.72
C ASN A 25 -4.28 -1.58 18.10
N LYS A 26 -4.16 -0.51 18.90
CA LYS A 26 -4.09 0.87 18.41
C LYS A 26 -2.79 1.18 17.67
N GLU A 27 -1.67 0.64 18.12
CA GLU A 27 -0.37 0.79 17.44
C GLU A 27 -0.34 0.00 16.14
N ILE A 28 -0.90 -1.22 16.12
CA ILE A 28 -1.00 -2.03 14.90
C ILE A 28 -1.85 -1.29 13.85
N ASP A 29 -3.01 -0.73 14.24
CA ASP A 29 -3.85 0.04 13.32
C ASP A 29 -3.11 1.30 12.78
N LYS A 30 -2.31 1.99 13.61
CA LYS A 30 -1.46 3.11 13.14
C LYS A 30 -0.41 2.66 12.13
N LEU A 31 0.21 1.49 12.35
CA LEU A 31 1.21 0.94 11.43
C LEU A 31 0.58 0.49 10.11
N VAL A 32 -0.58 -0.17 10.16
CA VAL A 32 -1.37 -0.53 8.98
C VAL A 32 -1.66 0.71 8.14
N LEU A 33 -2.12 1.81 8.76
CA LEU A 33 -2.40 3.07 8.06
C LEU A 33 -1.14 3.68 7.44
N LYS A 34 -0.01 3.71 8.17
CA LYS A 34 1.27 4.20 7.64
C LYS A 34 1.76 3.36 6.46
N SER A 35 1.62 2.04 6.53
CA SER A 35 2.02 1.13 5.46
C SER A 35 1.15 1.29 4.22
N ILE A 36 -0.17 1.45 4.38
CA ILE A 36 -1.08 1.76 3.27
C ILE A 36 -0.66 3.07 2.59
N LYS A 37 -0.38 4.12 3.37
CA LYS A 37 0.06 5.41 2.82
C LYS A 37 1.35 5.26 2.02
N LYS A 38 2.38 4.62 2.58
CA LYS A 38 3.65 4.37 1.88
C LYS A 38 3.49 3.58 0.58
N LEU A 39 2.61 2.57 0.58
CA LEU A 39 2.27 1.80 -0.62
C LEU A 39 1.58 2.68 -1.66
N SER A 40 0.62 3.51 -1.25
CA SER A 40 -0.05 4.45 -2.16
C SER A 40 0.92 5.46 -2.75
N ASP A 41 1.82 6.03 -1.94
CA ASP A 41 2.85 6.97 -2.40
C ASP A 41 3.82 6.28 -3.39
N LEU A 42 4.27 5.07 -3.10
CA LEU A 42 5.14 4.29 -3.99
C LEU A 42 4.45 3.94 -5.32
N ILE A 43 3.18 3.57 -5.28
CA ILE A 43 2.38 3.30 -6.48
C ILE A 43 2.22 4.58 -7.31
N ALA A 44 1.92 5.72 -6.66
CA ALA A 44 1.82 7.01 -7.35
C ALA A 44 3.14 7.40 -8.03
N ASP A 45 4.26 7.27 -7.33
CA ASP A 45 5.60 7.50 -7.88
C ASP A 45 5.91 6.55 -9.05
N PHE A 46 5.51 5.28 -8.93
CA PHE A 46 5.70 4.29 -9.99
C PHE A 46 4.84 4.61 -11.21
N MET A 47 3.58 5.02 -11.02
CA MET A 47 2.68 5.42 -12.09
C MET A 47 3.20 6.68 -12.79
N ASP A 48 3.64 7.71 -12.06
CA ASP A 48 4.21 8.93 -12.65
C ASP A 48 5.50 8.63 -13.47
N LYS A 49 6.38 7.77 -12.94
CA LYS A 49 7.56 7.30 -13.69
C LYS A 49 7.19 6.47 -14.93
N THR A 50 6.16 5.64 -14.84
CA THR A 50 5.69 4.81 -15.95
C THR A 50 5.06 5.67 -17.04
N ASP A 51 4.26 6.67 -16.68
CA ASP A 51 3.62 7.60 -17.61
C ASP A 51 4.66 8.44 -18.35
N LYS A 52 5.69 8.93 -17.63
CA LYS A 52 6.85 9.64 -18.22
C LYS A 52 7.64 8.76 -19.20
N LYS A 53 7.82 7.47 -18.90
CA LYS A 53 8.49 6.51 -19.80
C LYS A 53 7.65 6.19 -21.04
N GLN A 54 6.33 6.05 -20.90
CA GLN A 54 5.45 5.80 -22.04
C GLN A 54 5.33 7.03 -22.95
N LYS A 55 5.25 8.24 -22.39
CA LYS A 55 5.24 9.49 -23.16
C LYS A 55 6.52 9.69 -23.97
N LYS A 56 7.70 9.35 -23.42
CA LYS A 56 8.97 9.36 -24.17
C LYS A 56 9.09 8.28 -25.26
N LYS A 57 8.32 7.19 -25.17
CA LYS A 57 8.24 6.14 -26.20
C LYS A 57 7.20 6.41 -27.29
N LYS A 58 6.33 7.42 -27.12
CA LYS A 58 5.42 7.90 -28.18
C LYS A 58 6.08 9.02 -28.98
N ILE A 59 7.10 8.66 -29.75
CA ILE A 59 7.54 9.42 -30.92
C ILE A 59 7.81 8.36 -31.99
N PRO A 60 7.16 8.40 -33.17
CA PRO A 60 7.50 7.54 -34.32
C PRO A 60 8.94 7.77 -34.80
#